data_AF-A0A8T1SUA7-F1
#
_entry.id   AF-A0A8T1SUA7-F1
#
_cell.length_a   1.000
_cell.length_b   1.000
_cell.length_c   1.000
_cell.angle_alpha   90.00
_cell.angle_beta   90.00
_cell.angle_gamma   90.00
#
_symmetry.space_group_name_H-M   'P 1'
#
loop_
_entity.id
_entity.type
_entity.pdbx_description
1 polymer ?
#
loop_
_entity_poly.entity_id
_entity_poly.type
_entity_poly.pdbx_seq_one_letter_code
_entity_poly.pdbx_strand_id
1 'polypeptide(L)'
;CSCFSLHVFGTSWKDNFLMPEGLVYEGVWDSPKQFSGGSAAQSSTLPCFDVLLGIQHSAAQGFSAEYLSCMRDYMPAAHRAFIQTLASGPSLRQFVLATGDAGLRAAFNRCVSALVDLRSYHIQIATKYITIPAGRCRAEQQQQLGGCVHEGTSVLSERGTGGTGFMRFLKGVRDTTRKAQLTEQEATVPTH
;
A
#
# COMPACT_ATOMS: atom_id res chain seq x y z
N CYS A 1 22.79 -12.47 12.00
CA CYS A 1 21.37 -12.32 11.61
C CYS A 1 21.28 -12.01 10.10
N SER A 2 21.14 -13.02 9.23
CA SER A 2 21.18 -12.87 7.75
C SER A 2 19.82 -12.52 7.11
N CYS A 3 18.75 -12.38 7.91
CA CYS A 3 17.38 -12.31 7.39
C CYS A 3 16.98 -10.91 6.84
N PHE A 4 17.80 -9.87 7.07
CA PHE A 4 17.47 -8.48 6.73
C PHE A 4 18.24 -7.89 5.54
N SER A 5 19.17 -8.63 4.92
CA SER A 5 20.12 -8.04 3.97
C SER A 5 19.46 -7.33 2.78
N LEU A 6 18.38 -7.86 2.21
CA LEU A 6 17.72 -7.21 1.06
C LEU A 6 16.81 -6.04 1.48
N HIS A 7 16.17 -6.14 2.65
CA HIS A 7 15.25 -5.09 3.13
C HIS A 7 15.99 -3.76 3.34
N VAL A 8 17.23 -3.81 3.84
CA VAL A 8 18.09 -2.64 4.08
C VAL A 8 18.33 -1.85 2.78
N PHE A 9 18.64 -2.51 1.67
CA PHE A 9 18.86 -1.85 0.38
C PHE A 9 17.59 -1.25 -0.23
N GLY A 10 16.40 -1.68 0.23
CA GLY A 10 15.12 -1.12 -0.18
C GLY A 10 14.63 0.04 0.71
N THR A 11 15.37 0.40 1.75
CA THR A 11 14.95 1.43 2.71
C THR A 11 14.99 2.84 2.12
N SER A 12 14.04 3.65 2.58
CA SER A 12 13.86 5.07 2.23
C SER A 12 14.94 5.96 2.84
N TRP A 13 15.25 7.10 2.24
CA TRP A 13 15.88 8.25 2.92
C TRP A 13 14.89 9.42 3.12
N LYS A 14 13.61 9.21 2.82
CA LYS A 14 12.49 10.00 3.34
C LYS A 14 12.03 9.45 4.69
N ASP A 15 11.84 10.35 5.67
CA ASP A 15 11.43 10.02 7.04
C ASP A 15 12.34 8.96 7.74
N ASN A 16 13.62 8.90 7.35
CA ASN A 16 14.61 7.97 7.87
C ASN A 16 15.47 8.64 8.95
N PHE A 17 15.52 8.05 10.13
CA PHE A 17 16.29 8.58 11.27
C PHE A 17 17.81 8.62 11.04
N LEU A 18 18.37 7.74 10.18
CA LEU A 18 19.79 7.74 9.83
C LEU A 18 20.15 8.86 8.85
N MET A 19 19.17 9.35 8.10
CA MET A 19 19.32 10.39 7.07
C MET A 19 18.17 11.39 7.22
N PRO A 20 18.10 12.15 8.33
CA PRO A 20 16.94 12.98 8.65
C PRO A 20 16.69 14.09 7.61
N GLU A 21 17.75 14.63 7.03
CA GLU A 21 17.67 15.64 5.97
C GLU A 21 17.50 15.02 4.56
N GLY A 22 17.65 13.71 4.43
CA GLY A 22 17.68 13.00 3.15
C GLY A 22 19.08 12.81 2.57
N LEU A 23 19.17 12.62 1.25
CA LEU A 23 20.41 12.32 0.54
C LEU A 23 20.81 13.48 -0.40
N VAL A 24 22.08 13.87 -0.38
CA VAL A 24 22.65 14.82 -1.33
C VAL A 24 23.02 14.09 -2.63
N TYR A 25 22.57 14.61 -3.76
CA TYR A 25 22.89 14.10 -5.09
C TYR A 25 23.94 15.01 -5.70
N GLU A 26 25.22 14.70 -5.44
CA GLU A 26 26.36 15.51 -5.88
C GLU A 26 26.33 15.76 -7.39
N GLY A 27 26.54 17.03 -7.78
CA GLY A 27 26.47 17.48 -9.17
C GLY A 27 25.05 17.65 -9.74
N VAL A 28 24.00 17.34 -8.97
CA VAL A 28 22.59 17.53 -9.38
C VAL A 28 21.87 18.54 -8.49
N TRP A 29 21.97 18.40 -7.17
CA TRP A 29 21.39 19.33 -6.19
C TRP A 29 22.33 19.59 -5.02
N ASP A 30 22.44 20.86 -4.63
CA ASP A 30 23.24 21.27 -3.46
C ASP A 30 22.53 20.99 -2.12
N SER A 31 21.20 20.81 -2.15
CA SER A 31 20.40 20.50 -0.96
C SER A 31 19.97 19.02 -0.94
N PRO A 32 19.94 18.40 0.25
CA PRO A 32 19.54 17.00 0.38
C PRO A 32 18.06 16.82 -0.01
N LYS A 33 17.76 15.67 -0.62
CA LYS A 33 16.42 15.29 -1.09
C LYS A 33 15.92 14.06 -0.37
N GLN A 34 14.62 14.06 -0.10
CA GLN A 34 13.93 12.93 0.52
C GLN A 34 13.10 12.17 -0.52
N PHE A 35 13.43 10.89 -0.72
CA PHE A 35 12.64 9.99 -1.56
C PHE A 35 12.30 8.72 -0.79
N SER A 36 11.09 8.22 -1.05
CA SER A 36 10.59 6.99 -0.47
C SER A 36 11.33 5.78 -1.03
N GLY A 37 11.54 4.79 -0.16
CA GLY A 37 12.10 3.49 -0.54
C GLY A 37 11.14 2.67 -1.40
N GLY A 38 11.64 1.54 -1.91
CA GLY A 38 10.89 0.65 -2.78
C GLY A 38 9.71 0.00 -2.03
N SER A 39 8.51 0.04 -2.60
CA SER A 39 7.35 -0.66 -2.02
C SER A 39 6.38 -1.18 -3.09
N ALA A 40 5.61 -2.21 -2.73
CA ALA A 40 4.58 -2.77 -3.62
C ALA A 40 3.52 -1.75 -4.05
N ALA A 41 3.35 -0.63 -3.33
CA ALA A 41 2.45 0.45 -3.69
C ALA A 41 2.89 1.23 -4.94
N GLN A 42 4.15 1.08 -5.37
CA GLN A 42 4.67 1.63 -6.62
C GLN A 42 4.31 0.74 -7.83
N SER A 43 3.75 -0.45 -7.61
CA SER A 43 3.18 -1.24 -8.70
C SER A 43 1.92 -0.58 -9.24
N SER A 44 1.85 -0.41 -10.56
CA SER A 44 0.70 0.20 -11.24
C SER A 44 -0.51 -0.74 -11.29
N THR A 45 -0.30 -2.06 -11.16
CA THR A 45 -1.35 -3.07 -11.33
C THR A 45 -2.51 -2.90 -10.33
N LEU A 46 -2.20 -2.75 -9.03
CA LEU A 46 -3.24 -2.65 -8.00
C LEU A 46 -4.03 -1.34 -8.09
N PRO A 47 -3.39 -0.16 -8.27
CA PRO A 47 -4.10 1.08 -8.56
C PRO A 47 -4.97 1.02 -9.82
N CYS A 48 -4.54 0.36 -10.89
CA CYS A 48 -5.36 0.17 -12.09
C CYS A 48 -6.66 -0.56 -11.77
N PHE A 49 -6.59 -1.69 -11.05
CA PHE A 49 -7.80 -2.44 -10.68
C PHE A 49 -8.66 -1.71 -9.65
N ASP A 50 -8.05 -0.98 -8.71
CA ASP A 50 -8.80 -0.15 -7.77
C ASP A 50 -9.63 0.90 -8.50
N VAL A 51 -9.02 1.62 -9.44
CA VAL A 51 -9.73 2.62 -10.26
C VAL A 51 -10.80 1.97 -11.13
N LEU A 52 -10.47 0.88 -11.84
CA LEU A 52 -11.41 0.17 -12.72
C LEU A 52 -12.66 -0.31 -11.97
N LEU A 53 -12.49 -0.88 -10.78
CA LEU A 53 -13.58 -1.41 -9.95
C LEU A 53 -14.23 -0.33 -9.08
N GLY A 54 -13.80 0.94 -9.18
CA GLY A 54 -14.36 2.04 -8.38
C GLY A 54 -14.07 1.93 -6.88
N ILE A 55 -12.96 1.29 -6.49
CA ILE A 55 -12.50 1.19 -5.10
C ILE A 55 -11.84 2.52 -4.71
N GLN A 56 -12.50 3.26 -3.82
CA GLN A 56 -12.02 4.56 -3.36
C GLN A 56 -11.39 4.46 -1.97
N HIS A 57 -10.07 4.61 -1.93
CA HIS A 57 -9.32 4.82 -0.69
C HIS A 57 -9.43 6.30 -0.31
N SER A 58 -10.31 6.64 0.64
CA SER A 58 -10.56 8.05 1.00
C SER A 58 -9.63 8.55 2.10
N ALA A 59 -9.40 9.87 2.16
CA ALA A 59 -8.62 10.51 3.23
C ALA A 59 -9.24 10.29 4.63
N ALA A 60 -10.56 10.11 4.72
CA ALA A 60 -11.24 9.74 5.96
C ALA A 60 -10.83 8.34 6.48
N GLN A 61 -10.25 7.48 5.62
CA GLN A 61 -9.70 6.18 5.98
C GLN A 61 -8.21 6.28 6.39
N GLY A 62 -7.70 7.51 6.57
CA GLY A 62 -6.38 7.84 7.10
C GLY A 62 -5.25 7.85 6.06
N PHE A 63 -4.03 7.73 6.57
CA PHE A 63 -2.74 7.81 5.87
C PHE A 63 -2.62 6.94 4.59
N SER A 64 -3.46 5.93 4.39
CA SER A 64 -3.39 5.00 3.25
C SER A 64 -3.66 5.67 1.90
N ALA A 65 -4.61 6.60 1.84
CA ALA A 65 -4.99 7.27 0.59
C ALA A 65 -3.88 8.21 0.08
N GLU A 66 -3.36 9.04 0.98
CA GLU A 66 -2.25 9.96 0.70
C GLU A 66 -1.00 9.20 0.28
N TYR A 67 -0.67 8.12 0.99
CA TYR A 67 0.46 7.27 0.65
C TYR A 67 0.31 6.65 -0.75
N LEU A 68 -0.84 6.04 -1.07
CA LEU A 68 -1.07 5.47 -2.41
C LEU A 68 -1.02 6.53 -3.52
N SER A 69 -1.51 7.74 -3.25
CA SER A 69 -1.42 8.85 -4.20
C SER A 69 0.03 9.26 -4.45
N CYS A 70 0.82 9.48 -3.38
CA CYS A 70 2.24 9.80 -3.48
C CYS A 70 3.04 8.71 -4.21
N MET A 71 2.70 7.43 -4.03
CA MET A 71 3.39 6.32 -4.69
C MET A 71 3.17 6.29 -6.21
N ARG A 72 2.16 7.01 -6.75
CA ARG A 72 2.00 7.16 -8.19
C ARG A 72 3.15 7.93 -8.82
N ASP A 73 3.75 8.89 -8.11
CA ASP A 73 4.87 9.68 -8.65
C ASP A 73 6.13 8.85 -8.88
N TYR A 74 6.21 7.68 -8.25
CA TYR A 74 7.26 6.70 -8.42
C TYR A 74 6.95 5.69 -9.55
N MET A 75 5.82 5.84 -10.27
CA MET A 75 5.47 5.02 -11.42
C MET A 75 5.93 5.68 -12.73
N PRO A 76 6.28 4.89 -13.76
CA PRO A 76 6.53 5.40 -15.11
C PRO A 76 5.39 6.30 -15.60
N ALA A 77 5.73 7.37 -16.32
CA ALA A 77 4.75 8.37 -16.77
C ALA A 77 3.60 7.77 -17.58
N ALA A 78 3.90 6.81 -18.48
CA ALA A 78 2.88 6.09 -19.26
C ALA A 78 1.90 5.32 -18.37
N HIS A 79 2.36 4.71 -17.27
CA HIS A 79 1.50 3.97 -16.35
C HIS A 79 0.59 4.91 -15.55
N ARG A 80 1.11 6.06 -15.10
CA ARG A 80 0.30 7.10 -14.46
C ARG A 80 -0.79 7.61 -15.39
N ALA A 81 -0.44 7.91 -16.63
CA ALA A 81 -1.38 8.38 -17.65
C ALA A 81 -2.49 7.35 -17.92
N PHE A 82 -2.13 6.06 -17.95
CA PHE A 82 -3.10 4.98 -18.10
C PHE A 82 -4.10 4.93 -16.93
N ILE A 83 -3.62 5.00 -15.68
CA ILE A 83 -4.48 5.04 -14.48
C ILE A 83 -5.40 6.27 -14.51
N GLN A 84 -4.90 7.43 -14.92
CA GLN A 84 -5.70 8.66 -15.07
C GLN A 84 -6.78 8.50 -16.14
N THR A 85 -6.44 7.89 -17.28
CA THR A 85 -7.40 7.61 -18.35
C THR A 85 -8.54 6.72 -17.84
N LEU A 86 -8.21 5.64 -17.13
CA LEU A 86 -9.22 4.79 -16.49
C LEU A 86 -10.11 5.57 -15.52
N ALA A 87 -9.53 6.48 -14.72
CA ALA A 87 -10.28 7.28 -13.75
C ALA A 87 -11.21 8.31 -14.41
N SER A 88 -10.86 8.81 -15.59
CA SER A 88 -11.71 9.73 -16.38
C SER A 88 -12.81 9.03 -17.18
N GLY A 89 -12.74 7.70 -17.30
CA GLY A 89 -13.72 6.90 -18.03
C GLY A 89 -15.05 6.72 -17.28
N PRO A 90 -16.06 6.12 -17.94
CA PRO A 90 -17.32 5.79 -17.29
C PRO A 90 -17.11 4.76 -16.16
N SER A 91 -17.92 4.87 -15.10
CA SER A 91 -17.82 3.98 -13.95
C SER A 91 -18.37 2.59 -14.27
N LEU A 92 -17.48 1.58 -14.30
CA LEU A 92 -17.89 0.17 -14.42
C LEU A 92 -18.83 -0.24 -13.27
N ARG A 93 -18.56 0.24 -12.05
CA ARG A 93 -19.39 -0.06 -10.88
C ARG A 93 -20.83 0.45 -11.08
N GLN A 94 -20.99 1.70 -11.54
CA GLN A 94 -22.32 2.27 -11.81
C GLN A 94 -23.01 1.55 -12.97
N PHE A 95 -22.27 1.19 -14.01
CA PHE A 95 -22.81 0.41 -15.13
C PHE A 95 -23.40 -0.94 -14.66
N VAL A 96 -22.66 -1.69 -13.84
CA VAL A 96 -23.12 -2.97 -13.31
C VAL A 96 -24.37 -2.79 -12.42
N LEU A 97 -24.41 -1.75 -11.59
CA LEU A 97 -25.60 -1.45 -10.78
C LEU A 97 -26.82 -1.09 -11.63
N ALA A 98 -26.64 -0.22 -12.62
CA ALA A 98 -27.74 0.27 -13.47
C ALA A 98 -28.38 -0.83 -14.31
N THR A 99 -27.61 -1.83 -14.75
CA THR A 99 -28.16 -2.96 -15.52
C THR A 99 -29.06 -3.90 -14.71
N GLY A 100 -28.90 -3.95 -13.38
CA GLY A 100 -29.63 -4.89 -12.51
C GLY A 100 -29.27 -6.37 -12.73
N ASP A 101 -28.37 -6.69 -13.67
CA ASP A 101 -28.04 -8.05 -14.08
C ASP A 101 -27.27 -8.80 -12.99
N ALA A 102 -27.83 -9.94 -12.55
CA ALA A 102 -27.25 -10.75 -11.49
C ALA A 102 -25.91 -11.40 -11.90
N GLY A 103 -25.73 -11.75 -13.17
CA GLY A 103 -24.52 -12.34 -13.71
C GLY A 103 -23.35 -11.34 -13.74
N LEU A 104 -23.60 -10.11 -14.19
CA LEU A 104 -22.63 -9.00 -14.18
C LEU A 104 -22.24 -8.64 -12.75
N ARG A 105 -23.22 -8.56 -11.84
CA ARG A 105 -22.96 -8.33 -10.41
C ARG A 105 -22.10 -9.42 -9.80
N ALA A 106 -22.41 -10.68 -10.08
CA ALA A 106 -21.61 -11.82 -9.63
C ALA A 106 -20.18 -11.78 -10.20
N ALA A 107 -20.02 -11.44 -11.48
CA ALA A 107 -18.71 -11.30 -12.12
C ALA A 107 -17.89 -10.16 -11.49
N PHE A 108 -18.50 -8.99 -11.29
CA PHE A 108 -17.87 -7.85 -10.61
C PHE A 108 -17.42 -8.23 -9.20
N ASN A 109 -18.30 -8.86 -8.41
CA ASN A 109 -17.98 -9.29 -7.05
C ASN A 109 -16.87 -10.35 -7.01
N ARG A 110 -16.76 -11.23 -8.01
CA ARG A 110 -15.61 -12.15 -8.13
C ARG A 110 -14.29 -11.39 -8.32
N CYS A 111 -14.27 -10.34 -9.14
CA CYS A 111 -13.08 -9.49 -9.30
C CYS A 111 -12.68 -8.80 -7.98
N VAL A 112 -13.67 -8.24 -7.26
CA VAL A 112 -13.43 -7.62 -5.94
C VAL A 112 -12.89 -8.65 -4.94
N SER A 113 -13.50 -9.85 -4.88
CA SER A 113 -13.04 -10.94 -4.00
C SER A 113 -11.61 -11.37 -4.32
N ALA A 114 -11.25 -11.52 -5.60
CA ALA A 114 -9.88 -11.87 -5.99
C ALA A 114 -8.85 -10.83 -5.53
N LEU A 115 -9.19 -9.54 -5.54
CA LEU A 115 -8.33 -8.49 -4.96
C LEU A 115 -8.25 -8.57 -3.43
N VAL A 116 -9.35 -8.90 -2.74
CA VAL A 116 -9.34 -9.13 -1.29
C VAL A 116 -8.42 -10.30 -0.95
N ASP A 117 -8.48 -11.39 -1.72
CA ASP A 117 -7.64 -12.58 -1.51
C ASP A 117 -6.17 -12.26 -1.73
N LEU A 118 -5.85 -11.55 -2.81
CA LEU A 118 -4.49 -11.09 -3.10
C LEU A 118 -3.95 -10.20 -1.96
N ARG A 119 -4.75 -9.26 -1.46
CA ARG A 119 -4.36 -8.38 -0.34
C ARG A 119 -4.21 -9.15 0.97
N SER A 120 -5.07 -10.14 1.21
CA SER A 120 -4.99 -11.02 2.37
C SER A 120 -3.73 -11.88 2.34
N TYR A 121 -3.39 -12.43 1.18
CA TYR A 121 -2.15 -13.17 0.97
C TYR A 121 -0.92 -12.27 1.15
N HIS A 122 -0.95 -11.05 0.62
CA HIS A 122 0.13 -10.08 0.81
C HIS A 122 0.37 -9.75 2.30
N ILE A 123 -0.68 -9.65 3.12
CA ILE A 123 -0.55 -9.49 4.58
C ILE A 123 0.17 -10.70 5.21
N GLN A 124 -0.14 -11.92 4.76
CA GLN A 124 0.54 -13.13 5.25
C GLN A 124 2.03 -13.12 4.87
N ILE A 125 2.36 -12.74 3.63
CA ILE A 125 3.74 -12.59 3.16
C ILE A 125 4.47 -11.54 4.00
N ALA A 126 3.90 -10.35 4.20
CA ALA A 126 4.50 -9.30 4.99
C ALA A 126 4.70 -9.75 6.45
N THR A 127 3.76 -10.52 7.01
CA THR A 127 3.90 -11.10 8.36
C THR A 127 5.07 -12.08 8.43
N LYS A 128 5.15 -13.02 7.46
CA LYS A 128 6.17 -14.07 7.41
C LYS A 128 7.58 -13.53 7.22
N TYR A 129 7.74 -12.53 6.36
CA TYR A 129 9.05 -12.04 5.93
C TYR A 129 9.51 -10.75 6.61
N ILE A 130 8.60 -10.00 7.25
CA ILE A 130 8.94 -8.74 7.94
C ILE A 130 8.65 -8.90 9.44
N THR A 131 7.38 -9.10 9.82
CA THR A 131 6.96 -9.09 11.23
C THR A 131 7.63 -10.18 12.07
N ILE A 132 7.64 -11.43 11.60
CA ILE A 132 8.20 -12.56 12.35
C ILE A 132 9.74 -12.42 12.51
N PRO A 133 10.52 -12.18 11.44
CA PRO A 133 11.97 -11.96 11.57
C PRO A 133 12.31 -10.75 12.46
N ALA A 134 11.58 -9.65 12.33
CA ALA A 134 11.70 -8.47 13.18
C ALA A 134 11.48 -8.80 14.67
N GLY A 135 10.44 -9.58 14.99
CA GLY A 135 10.16 -10.05 16.35
C GLY A 135 11.30 -10.91 16.91
N ARG A 136 11.84 -11.84 16.12
CA ARG A 136 12.97 -12.69 16.53
C ARG A 136 14.23 -11.88 16.81
N CYS A 137 14.58 -10.92 15.94
CA CYS A 137 15.74 -10.06 16.15
C CYS A 137 15.64 -9.25 17.45
N ARG A 138 14.45 -8.72 17.77
CA ARG A 138 14.21 -7.99 19.02
C ARG A 138 14.38 -8.88 20.26
N ALA A 139 13.84 -10.10 20.21
CA ALA A 139 13.97 -11.06 21.31
C ALA A 139 15.42 -11.50 21.54
N GLU A 140 16.18 -11.74 20.45
CA GLU A 140 17.61 -12.08 20.51
C GLU A 140 18.45 -10.90 21.09
N GLN A 141 18.16 -9.67 20.68
CA GLN A 141 18.84 -8.47 21.21
C GLN A 141 18.57 -8.25 22.70
N GLN A 142 17.33 -8.49 23.15
CA GLN A 142 16.98 -8.42 24.58
C GLN A 142 17.65 -9.49 25.43
N GLN A 143 17.99 -10.65 24.85
CA GLN A 143 18.72 -11.70 25.57
C GLN A 143 20.24 -11.48 25.59
N GLN A 144 20.81 -10.77 24.60
CA GLN A 144 22.27 -10.57 24.49
C GLN A 144 22.78 -9.26 25.12
N LEU A 145 21.97 -8.21 25.20
CA LEU A 145 22.36 -6.96 25.86
C LEU A 145 21.48 -6.74 27.08
N GLY A 146 22.07 -6.84 28.26
CA GLY A 146 21.46 -6.44 29.53
C GLY A 146 21.16 -4.94 29.57
N GLY A 147 20.11 -4.51 28.87
CA GLY A 147 19.44 -3.23 29.10
C GLY A 147 20.01 -1.98 28.41
N CYS A 148 20.71 -2.08 27.27
CA CYS A 148 20.94 -0.89 26.42
C CYS A 148 20.16 -1.00 25.10
N VAL A 149 19.00 -0.35 25.08
CA VAL A 149 18.16 -0.18 23.89
C VAL A 149 18.83 0.86 23.00
N HIS A 150 19.46 0.43 21.90
CA HIS A 150 19.85 1.38 20.86
C HIS A 150 18.59 1.74 20.06
N GLU A 151 18.09 2.96 20.28
CA GLU A 151 16.78 3.46 19.85
C GLU A 151 16.59 3.45 18.31
N GLY A 152 17.69 3.40 17.55
CA GLY A 152 17.67 3.40 16.08
C GLY A 152 17.21 2.09 15.42
N THR A 153 17.48 0.92 16.01
CA THR A 153 17.08 -0.38 15.39
C THR A 153 15.60 -0.71 15.59
N SER A 154 14.96 -0.12 16.60
CA SER A 154 13.54 -0.35 16.92
C SER A 154 12.59 0.29 15.89
N VAL A 155 12.93 1.48 15.38
CA VAL A 155 12.08 2.28 14.47
C VAL A 155 11.96 1.67 13.07
N LEU A 156 13.00 0.96 12.59
CA LEU A 156 12.97 0.23 11.32
C LEU A 156 12.06 -1.01 11.36
N SER A 157 11.75 -1.51 12.55
CA SER A 157 11.05 -2.77 12.75
C SER A 157 9.53 -2.66 12.59
N GLU A 158 8.97 -1.48 12.85
CA GLU A 158 7.54 -1.21 12.79
C GLU A 158 7.10 -0.47 11.52
N ARG A 159 8.06 0.12 10.81
CA ARG A 159 7.84 0.81 9.54
C ARG A 159 8.24 -0.08 8.37
N GLY A 160 7.37 -0.20 7.38
CA GLY A 160 7.76 -0.78 6.09
C GLY A 160 8.84 0.08 5.42
N THR A 161 9.44 -0.39 4.32
CA THR A 161 10.44 0.37 3.54
C THR A 161 9.93 1.75 3.08
N GLY A 162 8.61 1.93 2.99
CA GLY A 162 7.94 3.19 2.71
C GLY A 162 7.68 4.11 3.90
N GLY A 163 8.14 3.76 5.12
CA GLY A 163 8.07 4.64 6.31
C GLY A 163 6.77 4.54 7.14
N THR A 164 5.92 3.55 6.89
CA THR A 164 4.54 3.49 7.41
C THR A 164 4.33 2.28 8.32
N GLY A 165 3.39 2.35 9.26
CA GLY A 165 2.91 1.18 10.01
C GLY A 165 2.25 0.17 9.08
N PHE A 166 3.06 -0.64 8.40
CA PHE A 166 2.70 -1.29 7.14
C PHE A 166 1.53 -2.26 7.32
N MET A 167 1.41 -2.91 8.48
CA MET A 167 0.29 -3.81 8.77
C MET A 167 -1.05 -3.07 8.87
N ARG A 168 -1.10 -1.86 9.45
CA ARG A 168 -2.30 -1.03 9.50
C ARG A 168 -2.69 -0.61 8.08
N PHE A 169 -1.71 -0.15 7.31
CA PHE A 169 -1.89 0.23 5.91
C PHE A 169 -2.46 -0.93 5.07
N LEU A 170 -1.82 -2.10 5.09
CA LEU A 170 -2.24 -3.26 4.30
C LEU A 170 -3.65 -3.74 4.68
N LYS A 171 -3.97 -3.77 5.99
CA LYS A 171 -5.32 -4.11 6.47
C LYS A 171 -6.35 -3.10 6.00
N GLY A 172 -6.07 -1.80 6.12
CA GLY A 172 -6.96 -0.73 5.65
C GLY A 172 -7.29 -0.87 4.17
N VAL A 173 -6.26 -1.02 3.31
CA VAL A 173 -6.42 -1.18 1.86
C VAL A 173 -7.25 -2.43 1.50
N ARG A 174 -7.07 -3.54 2.22
CA ARG A 174 -7.89 -4.76 2.05
C ARG A 174 -9.34 -4.54 2.47
N ASP A 175 -9.55 -3.91 3.61
CA ASP A 175 -10.88 -3.74 4.18
C ASP A 175 -11.71 -2.76 3.33
N THR A 176 -11.08 -1.75 2.73
CA THR A 176 -11.69 -0.87 1.73
C THR A 176 -12.09 -1.64 0.46
N THR A 177 -11.25 -2.55 -0.06
CA THR A 177 -11.64 -3.43 -1.17
C THR A 177 -12.87 -4.24 -0.85
N ARG A 178 -12.92 -4.84 0.34
CA ARG A 178 -14.03 -5.70 0.76
C ARG A 178 -15.35 -4.94 0.76
N LYS A 179 -15.34 -3.69 1.20
CA LYS A 179 -16.51 -2.81 1.20
C LYS A 179 -17.00 -2.43 -0.20
N ALA A 180 -16.22 -2.67 -1.25
CA ALA A 180 -16.62 -2.40 -2.63
C ALA A 180 -17.51 -3.48 -3.25
N GLN A 181 -17.75 -4.61 -2.56
CA GLN A 181 -18.70 -5.62 -3.03
C GLN A 181 -20.11 -5.02 -3.14
N LEU A 182 -20.79 -5.33 -4.25
CA LEU A 182 -22.15 -4.92 -4.50
C LEU A 182 -23.11 -5.83 -3.73
N THR A 183 -24.05 -5.24 -3.00
CA THR A 183 -25.15 -5.95 -2.32
C THR A 183 -26.44 -5.85 -3.13
N GLU A 184 -27.42 -6.70 -2.84
CA GLU A 184 -28.71 -6.67 -3.56
C GLU A 184 -29.51 -5.38 -3.33
N GLN A 185 -29.23 -4.65 -2.25
CA GLN A 185 -29.98 -3.45 -1.85
C GLN A 185 -29.50 -2.16 -2.55
N GLU A 186 -28.35 -2.15 -3.21
CA GLU A 186 -27.85 -0.97 -3.93
C GLU A 186 -28.48 -0.79 -5.32
N ALA A 187 -29.26 -1.77 -5.81
CA ALA A 187 -29.88 -1.74 -7.13
C ALA A 187 -31.18 -0.88 -7.20
N THR A 188 -31.66 -0.35 -6.07
CA THR A 188 -33.00 0.26 -5.98
C THR A 188 -33.01 1.76 -5.71
N VAL A 189 -31.87 2.46 -5.70
CA VAL A 189 -31.87 3.93 -5.56
C VAL A 189 -31.86 4.58 -6.95
N PRO A 190 -32.96 5.19 -7.40
CA PRO A 190 -32.97 6.00 -8.60
C PRO A 190 -32.14 7.26 -8.31
N THR A 191 -31.18 7.56 -9.15
CA THR A 191 -30.53 8.87 -9.16
C THR A 191 -31.52 9.87 -9.74
N HIS A 192 -32.01 10.77 -8.88
CA HIS A 192 -32.86 11.90 -9.25
C HIS A 192 -32.08 12.97 -10.01
#